data_AF-A0A8C0HR74-F1
#
_entry.id   AF-A0A8C0HR74-F1
#
_cell.length_a   1.000
_cell.length_b   1.000
_cell.length_c   1.000
_cell.angle_alpha   90.00
_cell.angle_beta   90.00
_cell.angle_gamma   90.00
#
_symmetry.space_group_name_H-M   'P 1'
#
loop_
_entity.id
_entity.type
_entity.pdbx_description
1 polymer ?
#
loop_
_entity_poly.entity_id
_entity_poly.type
_entity_poly.pdbx_seq_one_letter_code
_entity_poly.pdbx_strand_id
1 'polypeptide(L)'
;MARSLNEWLWQHEFWLPPGITWQDMQESEDVHYPQPRDLLLSIPFALILVVIRCAFERAIALPLSSKLGVRDKQRPKAQPNPMLETFYSTRCKNPEEGELISLAKQCDLPVRKVERWFRCRRNTDRPSLSKKFCENSSHIRVAFSFQKPWLWDHRECWTGYPQQPLQPSLFWYYLLELSFYWSLVFTLPFDVKRKDFKEQIVHHAATIFLISFSYCANYIRIGTLVMVIHDASDCFLEPTKIFNYMKWKKTCDSLFMIFSAVFLISRLVIFPYTVLYNTYYYSMEIFQPFFGYYFMNGLLIILQLLHVFWSCLIIHMVYKFILQGTVWIGFYSPVHYMGREGPPRPLGRTGVHLGWIPSCPSEIIHVHS
;
A
#
# COMPACT_ATOMS: atom_id res chain seq x y z
N MET A 1 -31.48 -11.75 19.03
CA MET A 1 -31.04 -11.17 17.74
C MET A 1 -29.57 -11.47 17.44
N ALA A 2 -28.61 -11.17 18.32
CA ALA A 2 -27.19 -11.49 18.06
C ALA A 2 -26.91 -13.01 17.95
N ARG A 3 -27.48 -13.85 18.83
CA ARG A 3 -27.34 -15.32 18.76
C ARG A 3 -27.94 -15.92 17.47
N SER A 4 -29.13 -15.48 17.08
CA SER A 4 -29.80 -15.94 15.86
C SER A 4 -29.06 -15.52 14.59
N LEU A 5 -28.43 -14.34 14.57
CA LEU A 5 -27.57 -13.91 13.47
C LEU A 5 -26.27 -14.72 13.41
N ASN A 6 -25.68 -15.05 14.56
CA ASN A 6 -24.48 -15.87 14.62
C ASN A 6 -24.76 -17.30 14.13
N GLU A 7 -25.87 -17.91 14.55
CA GLU A 7 -26.28 -19.25 14.09
C GLU A 7 -26.59 -19.28 12.59
N TRP A 8 -27.25 -18.24 12.07
CA TRP A 8 -27.50 -18.11 10.64
C TRP A 8 -26.21 -17.88 9.85
N LEU A 9 -25.33 -17.00 10.33
CA LEU A 9 -24.07 -16.70 9.66
C LEU A 9 -23.17 -17.93 9.61
N TRP A 10 -23.10 -18.74 10.67
CA TRP A 10 -22.22 -19.92 10.75
C TRP A 10 -22.88 -21.23 10.30
N GLN A 11 -23.91 -21.18 9.44
CA GLN A 11 -24.43 -22.38 8.80
C GLN A 11 -23.33 -23.05 7.95
N HIS A 12 -23.12 -24.35 8.16
CA HIS A 12 -22.03 -25.10 7.54
C HIS A 12 -22.12 -25.11 6.00
N GLU A 13 -23.33 -25.11 5.43
CA GLU A 13 -23.57 -25.09 3.98
C GLU A 13 -22.97 -23.86 3.26
N PHE A 14 -22.80 -22.73 3.96
CA PHE A 14 -22.19 -21.54 3.36
C PHE A 14 -20.67 -21.62 3.30
N TRP A 15 -20.03 -22.38 4.18
CA TRP A 15 -18.59 -22.27 4.43
C TRP A 15 -17.83 -23.57 4.27
N LEU A 16 -18.51 -24.72 4.27
CA LEU A 16 -17.93 -26.04 4.11
C LEU A 16 -18.48 -26.71 2.85
N PRO A 17 -17.72 -27.66 2.26
CA PRO A 17 -18.22 -28.49 1.17
C PRO A 17 -19.49 -29.27 1.55
N PRO A 18 -20.35 -29.59 0.58
CA PRO A 18 -21.53 -30.41 0.82
C PRO A 18 -21.17 -31.75 1.48
N GLY A 19 -21.90 -32.11 2.54
CA GLY A 19 -21.69 -33.35 3.29
C GLY A 19 -20.73 -33.26 4.47
N ILE A 20 -20.18 -32.07 4.76
CA ILE A 20 -19.27 -31.84 5.90
C ILE A 20 -19.87 -30.78 6.84
N THR A 21 -19.75 -31.02 8.14
CA THR A 21 -20.26 -30.14 9.20
C THR A 21 -19.11 -29.61 10.07
N TRP A 22 -19.40 -28.58 10.87
CA TRP A 22 -18.43 -28.09 11.87
C TRP A 22 -18.08 -29.14 12.94
N GLN A 23 -18.91 -30.18 13.13
CA GLN A 23 -18.60 -31.27 14.06
C GLN A 23 -17.43 -32.12 13.55
N ASP A 24 -17.31 -32.27 12.23
CA ASP A 24 -16.23 -33.02 11.58
C ASP A 24 -14.88 -32.27 11.63
N MET A 25 -14.89 -31.02 12.10
CA MET A 25 -13.71 -30.18 12.33
C MET A 25 -13.48 -29.88 13.83
N GLN A 26 -14.03 -30.70 14.73
CA GLN A 26 -13.72 -30.59 16.16
C GLN A 26 -12.29 -31.03 16.44
N GLU A 27 -11.64 -30.33 17.37
CA GLU A 27 -10.29 -30.66 17.82
C GLU A 27 -10.27 -32.02 18.53
N SER A 28 -9.20 -32.78 18.31
CA SER A 28 -8.85 -33.97 19.10
C SER A 28 -7.53 -33.74 19.81
N GLU A 29 -7.14 -34.61 20.75
CA GLU A 29 -5.86 -34.48 21.49
C GLU A 29 -4.64 -34.44 20.55
N ASP A 30 -4.73 -35.05 19.37
CA ASP A 30 -3.64 -35.13 18.39
C ASP A 30 -3.79 -34.17 17.21
N VAL A 31 -4.98 -33.59 16.98
CA VAL A 31 -5.30 -32.79 15.79
C VAL A 31 -5.98 -31.47 16.17
N HIS A 32 -5.27 -30.37 15.91
CA HIS A 32 -5.78 -29.02 16.07
C HIS A 32 -6.16 -28.39 14.73
N TYR A 33 -7.31 -27.71 14.68
CA TYR A 33 -7.80 -26.95 13.53
C TYR A 33 -7.81 -25.45 13.83
N PRO A 34 -7.73 -24.58 12.80
CA PRO A 34 -7.81 -23.13 12.99
C PRO A 34 -9.13 -22.70 13.62
N GLN A 35 -9.08 -21.87 14.67
CA GLN A 35 -10.28 -21.37 15.34
C GLN A 35 -10.44 -19.86 15.10
N PRO A 36 -11.63 -19.36 14.72
CA PRO A 36 -11.83 -17.92 14.47
C PRO A 36 -11.40 -17.01 15.63
N ARG A 37 -11.50 -17.51 16.88
CA ARG A 37 -11.05 -16.80 18.09
C ARG A 37 -9.55 -16.49 18.11
N ASP A 38 -8.73 -17.29 17.45
CA ASP A 38 -7.28 -17.12 17.40
C ASP A 38 -6.90 -15.81 16.71
N LEU A 39 -7.69 -15.40 15.72
CA LEU A 39 -7.46 -14.17 14.97
C LEU A 39 -7.63 -12.92 15.85
N LEU A 40 -8.36 -13.00 16.97
CA LEU A 40 -8.47 -11.88 17.92
C LEU A 40 -7.12 -11.55 18.57
N LEU A 41 -6.21 -12.52 18.66
CA LEU A 41 -4.84 -12.29 19.15
C LEU A 41 -4.05 -11.37 18.19
N SER A 42 -4.44 -11.25 16.92
CA SER A 42 -3.73 -10.38 15.98
C SER A 42 -3.82 -8.90 16.33
N ILE A 43 -4.88 -8.48 17.03
CA ILE A 43 -5.11 -7.08 17.42
C ILE A 43 -4.09 -6.60 18.46
N PRO A 44 -3.91 -7.26 19.63
CA PRO A 44 -2.88 -6.84 20.58
C PRO A 44 -1.47 -6.94 20.00
N PHE A 45 -1.17 -7.97 19.18
CA PHE A 45 0.11 -8.05 18.48
C PHE A 45 0.32 -6.90 17.49
N ALA A 46 -0.71 -6.48 16.76
CA ALA A 46 -0.64 -5.31 15.89
C ALA A 46 -0.31 -4.03 16.68
N LEU A 47 -0.91 -3.82 17.86
CA LEU A 47 -0.58 -2.69 18.72
C LEU A 47 0.88 -2.73 19.19
N ILE A 48 1.37 -3.92 19.57
CA ILE A 48 2.78 -4.12 19.92
C ILE A 48 3.67 -3.77 18.72
N LEU A 49 3.34 -4.22 17.51
CA LEU A 49 4.07 -3.88 16.29
C LEU A 49 4.10 -2.37 16.02
N VAL A 50 2.99 -1.66 16.26
CA VAL A 50 2.95 -0.20 16.17
C VAL A 50 3.90 0.45 17.20
N VAL A 51 3.89 -0.01 18.45
CA VAL A 51 4.79 0.49 19.50
C VAL A 51 6.25 0.23 19.13
N ILE A 52 6.59 -0.98 18.68
CA ILE A 52 7.92 -1.35 18.22
C ILE A 52 8.35 -0.45 17.05
N ARG A 53 7.47 -0.24 16.06
CA ARG A 53 7.72 0.64 14.92
C ARG A 53 8.02 2.07 15.38
N CYS A 54 7.22 2.61 16.29
CA CYS A 54 7.43 3.95 16.85
C CYS A 54 8.73 4.04 17.67
N ALA A 55 9.06 3.02 18.46
CA ALA A 55 10.28 2.96 19.25
C ALA A 55 11.51 2.87 18.36
N PHE A 56 11.49 2.01 17.34
CA PHE A 56 12.57 1.84 16.36
C PHE A 56 12.82 3.13 15.55
N GLU A 57 11.74 3.80 15.11
CA GLU A 57 11.85 5.08 14.42
C GLU A 57 12.60 6.10 15.29
N ARG A 58 12.23 6.21 16.57
CA ARG A 58 12.82 7.19 17.48
C ARG A 58 14.24 6.82 17.91
N ALA A 59 14.49 5.54 18.22
CA ALA A 59 15.73 5.08 18.84
C ALA A 59 16.83 4.73 17.84
N ILE A 60 16.50 4.32 16.62
CA ILE A 60 17.47 3.81 15.64
C ILE A 60 17.45 4.63 14.35
N ALA A 61 16.28 4.88 13.76
CA ALA A 61 16.19 5.57 12.47
C ALA A 61 16.71 7.02 12.53
N LEU A 62 16.26 7.77 13.55
CA LEU A 62 16.71 9.15 13.77
C LEU A 62 18.23 9.27 13.98
N PRO A 63 18.87 8.56 14.94
CA PRO A 63 20.32 8.65 15.13
C PRO A 63 21.12 8.11 13.94
N LEU A 64 20.65 7.06 13.26
CA LEU A 64 21.34 6.52 12.08
C LEU A 64 21.31 7.52 10.91
N SER A 65 20.17 8.18 10.67
CA SER A 65 20.06 9.25 9.66
C SER A 65 21.00 10.42 9.95
N SER A 66 21.16 10.77 11.24
CA SER A 66 22.11 11.80 11.67
C SER A 66 23.56 11.37 11.47
N LYS A 67 23.91 10.11 11.77
CA LYS A 67 25.27 9.57 11.59
C LYS A 67 25.66 9.42 10.11
N LEU A 68 24.72 9.06 9.25
CA LEU A 68 24.93 8.95 7.80
C LEU A 68 24.96 10.30 7.08
N GLY A 69 24.94 11.42 7.81
CA GLY A 69 25.02 12.76 7.23
C GLY A 69 23.77 13.16 6.43
N VAL A 70 22.67 12.43 6.58
CA VAL A 70 21.37 12.78 6.00
C VAL A 70 20.78 13.90 6.84
N ARG A 71 21.32 15.11 6.65
CA ARG A 71 20.70 16.32 7.20
C ARG A 71 19.38 16.50 6.48
N ASP A 72 18.26 16.31 7.18
CA ASP A 72 17.01 16.93 6.78
C ASP A 72 17.35 18.42 6.59
N LYS A 73 17.30 18.93 5.35
CA LYS A 73 17.36 20.37 5.12
C LYS A 73 16.32 20.95 6.07
N GLN A 74 16.72 21.71 7.08
CA GLN A 74 15.79 22.34 8.01
C GLN A 74 14.75 23.05 7.17
N ARG A 75 13.55 22.46 7.08
CA ARG A 75 12.48 23.02 6.28
C ARG A 75 12.04 24.26 7.05
N PRO A 76 11.92 25.42 6.40
CA PRO A 76 11.44 26.62 7.07
C PRO A 76 10.10 26.29 7.72
N LYS A 77 10.05 26.29 9.06
CA LYS A 77 8.80 26.13 9.81
C LYS A 77 7.90 27.31 9.43
N ALA A 78 6.61 27.03 9.23
CA ALA A 78 5.63 28.09 9.08
C ALA A 78 5.67 28.97 10.34
N GLN A 79 5.62 30.28 10.18
CA GLN A 79 5.56 31.19 11.34
C GLN A 79 4.27 30.91 12.12
N PRO A 80 4.28 30.92 13.46
CA PRO A 80 3.07 30.65 14.23
C PRO A 80 2.00 31.71 13.95
N ASN A 81 0.90 31.30 13.31
CA ASN A 81 -0.30 32.12 13.11
C ASN A 81 -1.54 31.28 13.49
N PRO A 82 -2.17 31.54 14.64
CA PRO A 82 -3.27 30.73 15.16
C PRO A 82 -4.47 30.64 14.22
N MET A 83 -4.73 31.72 13.47
CA MET A 83 -5.88 31.79 12.57
C MET A 83 -5.64 30.93 11.32
N LEU A 84 -4.46 31.03 10.69
CA LEU A 84 -4.09 30.18 9.56
C LEU A 84 -4.01 28.70 9.97
N GLU A 85 -3.53 28.41 11.18
CA GLU A 85 -3.47 27.04 11.73
C GLU A 85 -4.86 26.46 11.98
N THR A 86 -5.78 27.27 12.50
CA THR A 86 -7.18 26.88 12.71
C THR A 86 -7.82 26.56 11.38
N PHE A 87 -7.71 27.46 10.39
CA PHE A 87 -8.23 27.23 9.04
C PHE A 87 -7.62 25.98 8.39
N TYR A 88 -6.31 25.79 8.50
CA TYR A 88 -5.60 24.63 7.93
C TYR A 88 -6.07 23.30 8.53
N SER A 89 -6.39 23.28 9.83
CA SER A 89 -6.78 22.07 10.56
C SER A 89 -8.27 21.75 10.44
N THR A 90 -9.14 22.75 10.30
CA THR A 90 -10.61 22.56 10.28
C THR A 90 -11.27 22.67 8.91
N ARG A 91 -10.73 23.45 7.98
CA ARG A 91 -11.36 23.73 6.66
C ARG A 91 -10.62 23.05 5.52
N CYS A 92 -9.47 23.57 5.13
CA CYS A 92 -8.79 23.15 3.91
C CYS A 92 -7.26 23.38 3.98
N LYS A 93 -6.50 22.44 3.42
CA LYS A 93 -5.03 22.52 3.31
C LYS A 93 -4.56 23.32 2.08
N ASN A 94 -5.43 23.51 1.09
CA ASN A 94 -5.18 24.18 -0.19
C ASN A 94 -6.29 25.22 -0.44
N PRO A 95 -6.24 26.41 0.18
CA PRO A 95 -7.24 27.45 -0.04
C PRO A 95 -7.25 27.93 -1.49
N GLU A 96 -8.45 28.20 -2.02
CA GLU A 96 -8.63 28.83 -3.34
C GLU A 96 -8.28 30.33 -3.29
N GLU A 97 -8.16 30.99 -4.46
CA GLU A 97 -7.69 32.37 -4.56
C GLU A 97 -8.58 33.36 -3.77
N GLY A 98 -9.90 33.16 -3.78
CA GLY A 98 -10.84 33.96 -2.98
C GLY A 98 -10.67 33.78 -1.47
N GLU A 99 -10.34 32.56 -1.02
CA GLU A 99 -10.09 32.25 0.39
C GLU A 99 -8.72 32.78 0.85
N LEU A 100 -7.72 32.78 -0.03
CA LEU A 100 -6.41 33.37 0.26
C LEU A 100 -6.52 34.88 0.49
N ILE A 101 -7.34 35.58 -0.31
CA ILE A 101 -7.58 37.03 -0.17
C ILE A 101 -8.33 37.34 1.13
N SER A 102 -9.34 36.54 1.49
CA SER A 102 -10.08 36.73 2.74
C SER A 102 -9.21 36.47 3.98
N LEU A 103 -8.39 35.41 3.97
CA LEU A 103 -7.44 35.09 5.03
C LEU A 103 -6.32 36.13 5.15
N ALA A 104 -5.85 36.66 4.02
CA ALA A 104 -4.88 37.76 3.98
C ALA A 104 -5.43 39.02 4.65
N LYS A 105 -6.69 39.38 4.35
CA LYS A 105 -7.38 40.52 4.97
C LYS A 105 -7.60 40.31 6.47
N GLN A 106 -8.00 39.12 6.89
CA GLN A 106 -8.26 38.80 8.30
C GLN A 106 -6.97 38.70 9.13
N CYS A 107 -5.85 38.28 8.53
CA CYS A 107 -4.55 38.22 9.21
C CYS A 107 -3.77 39.55 9.17
N ASP A 108 -4.26 40.55 8.44
CA ASP A 108 -3.48 41.74 8.04
C ASP A 108 -2.10 41.37 7.44
N LEU A 109 -2.11 40.39 6.53
CA LEU A 109 -0.91 39.90 5.85
C LEU A 109 -1.07 40.00 4.34
N PRO A 110 0.01 40.29 3.59
CA PRO A 110 -0.04 40.19 2.13
C PRO A 110 -0.32 38.75 1.69
N VAL A 111 -1.12 38.59 0.64
CA VAL A 111 -1.54 37.29 0.08
C VAL A 111 -0.36 36.34 -0.15
N ARG A 112 0.76 36.86 -0.67
CA ARG A 112 2.00 36.07 -0.87
C ARG A 112 2.59 35.47 0.41
N LYS A 113 2.45 36.13 1.58
CA LYS A 113 2.90 35.59 2.87
C LYS A 113 1.98 34.47 3.34
N VAL A 114 0.66 34.61 3.16
CA VAL A 114 -0.33 33.57 3.48
C VAL A 114 -0.11 32.35 2.59
N GLU A 115 0.06 32.53 1.28
CA GLU A 115 0.37 31.44 0.34
C GLU A 115 1.68 30.72 0.71
N ARG A 116 2.73 31.49 1.03
CA ARG A 116 4.01 30.95 1.52
C ARG A 116 3.83 30.18 2.83
N TRP A 117 3.00 30.66 3.74
CA TRP A 117 2.67 29.99 4.99
C TRP A 117 2.01 28.63 4.74
N PHE A 118 0.96 28.56 3.92
CA PHE A 118 0.29 27.29 3.57
C PHE A 118 1.24 26.31 2.87
N ARG A 119 2.13 26.80 1.99
CA ARG A 119 3.17 25.98 1.37
C ARG A 119 4.18 25.44 2.38
N CYS A 120 4.65 26.28 3.30
CA CYS A 120 5.57 25.87 4.38
C CYS A 120 4.90 24.87 5.32
N ARG A 121 3.66 25.12 5.75
CA ARG A 121 2.88 24.28 6.67
C ARG A 121 2.58 22.90 6.07
N ARG A 122 2.24 22.82 4.77
CA ARG A 122 2.12 21.56 4.02
C ARG A 122 3.45 20.80 3.92
N ASN A 123 4.55 21.53 3.74
CA ASN A 123 5.88 20.94 3.71
C ASN A 123 6.35 20.45 5.10
N THR A 124 5.79 21.01 6.18
CA THR A 124 5.96 20.52 7.56
C THR A 124 5.12 19.27 7.84
N ASP A 125 3.92 19.16 7.27
CA ASP A 125 3.08 17.94 7.31
C ASP A 125 3.67 16.75 6.51
N ARG A 126 4.65 17.03 5.64
CA ARG A 126 5.30 15.99 4.83
C ARG A 126 6.22 15.17 5.75
N PRO A 127 6.01 13.85 5.83
CA PRO A 127 6.61 13.02 6.88
C PRO A 127 8.13 13.08 6.77
N SER A 128 8.82 13.11 7.91
CA SER A 128 10.27 12.98 7.97
C SER A 128 10.69 11.65 7.35
N LEU A 129 11.91 11.62 6.83
CA LEU A 129 12.55 10.43 6.23
C LEU A 129 12.40 9.16 7.09
N SER A 130 12.37 9.36 8.41
CA SER A 130 12.27 8.35 9.46
C SER A 130 10.95 7.56 9.46
N LYS A 131 9.83 8.16 9.03
CA LYS A 131 8.50 7.48 9.04
C LYS A 131 8.41 6.35 8.00
N LYS A 132 9.34 6.34 7.04
CA LYS A 132 9.41 5.40 5.89
C LYS A 132 10.54 4.38 6.02
N PHE A 133 11.09 4.22 7.22
CA PHE A 133 12.26 3.40 7.52
C PHE A 133 11.91 1.98 7.99
N CYS A 134 10.64 1.56 7.93
CA CYS A 134 10.17 0.43 8.72
C CYS A 134 9.28 -0.53 7.94
N GLU A 135 9.91 -1.51 7.29
CA GLU A 135 9.27 -2.77 6.89
C GLU A 135 10.32 -3.91 6.80
N ASN A 136 11.32 -3.92 7.69
CA ASN A 136 12.18 -5.11 7.84
C ASN A 136 11.51 -6.12 8.77
N SER A 137 10.60 -6.90 8.19
CA SER A 137 10.06 -8.12 8.81
C SER A 137 9.90 -9.27 7.80
N SER A 138 10.05 -9.01 6.49
CA SER A 138 9.86 -9.98 5.41
C SER A 138 10.95 -11.06 5.32
N HIS A 139 12.20 -10.75 5.72
CA HIS A 139 13.30 -11.72 5.59
C HIS A 139 13.17 -12.95 6.51
N ILE A 140 12.57 -12.80 7.70
CA ILE A 140 12.35 -13.92 8.63
C ILE A 140 11.14 -14.77 8.17
N ARG A 141 10.12 -14.13 7.57
CA ARG A 141 8.90 -14.80 7.09
C ARG A 141 9.14 -15.68 5.87
N VAL A 142 9.94 -15.21 4.92
CA VAL A 142 10.26 -15.95 3.68
C VAL A 142 11.12 -17.19 3.95
N ALA A 143 12.11 -17.09 4.85
CA ALA A 143 13.00 -18.21 5.20
C ALA A 143 12.27 -19.39 5.88
N PHE A 144 11.22 -19.12 6.66
CA PHE A 144 10.48 -20.14 7.41
C PHE A 144 9.53 -20.96 6.53
N SER A 145 9.15 -20.43 5.36
CA SER A 145 8.15 -21.05 4.47
C SER A 145 8.73 -22.09 3.52
N PHE A 146 10.01 -22.01 3.12
CA PHE A 146 10.59 -22.84 2.04
C PHE A 146 10.56 -24.37 2.22
N GLN A 147 10.16 -24.89 3.39
CA GLN A 147 10.20 -26.32 3.70
C GLN A 147 8.85 -27.04 3.53
N LYS A 148 7.83 -26.44 2.89
CA LYS A 148 6.49 -27.04 2.76
C LYS A 148 6.21 -27.61 1.36
N PRO A 149 5.68 -28.84 1.24
CA PRO A 149 5.46 -29.50 -0.06
C PRO A 149 4.54 -28.73 -1.01
N TRP A 150 3.47 -28.10 -0.49
CA TRP A 150 2.47 -27.39 -1.29
C TRP A 150 2.98 -26.09 -1.93
N LEU A 151 4.17 -25.62 -1.55
CA LEU A 151 4.84 -24.51 -2.25
C LEU A 151 5.43 -24.94 -3.59
N TRP A 152 5.73 -26.23 -3.75
CA TRP A 152 6.37 -26.80 -4.93
C TRP A 152 5.38 -27.60 -5.78
N ASP A 153 4.48 -28.35 -5.13
CA ASP A 153 3.36 -29.03 -5.79
C ASP A 153 2.03 -28.41 -5.37
N HIS A 154 1.43 -27.64 -6.26
CA HIS A 154 0.20 -26.92 -5.96
C HIS A 154 -1.01 -27.86 -5.80
N ARG A 155 -0.96 -29.09 -6.32
CA ARG A 155 -2.05 -30.07 -6.10
C ARG A 155 -2.18 -30.45 -4.63
N GLU A 156 -1.07 -30.41 -3.89
CA GLU A 156 -1.06 -30.63 -2.45
C GLU A 156 -1.79 -29.55 -1.64
N CYS A 157 -2.16 -28.41 -2.24
CA CYS A 157 -2.93 -27.40 -1.52
C CYS A 157 -4.31 -27.92 -1.04
N TRP A 158 -4.91 -28.85 -1.78
CA TRP A 158 -6.24 -29.37 -1.49
C TRP A 158 -6.26 -30.80 -0.93
N THR A 159 -5.11 -31.48 -0.87
CA THR A 159 -5.01 -32.83 -0.29
C THR A 159 -5.49 -32.81 1.17
N GLY A 160 -6.49 -33.62 1.47
CA GLY A 160 -7.10 -33.72 2.81
C GLY A 160 -7.96 -32.51 3.21
N TYR A 161 -8.29 -31.60 2.29
CA TYR A 161 -9.26 -30.54 2.55
C TYR A 161 -10.68 -31.12 2.72
N PRO A 162 -11.49 -30.65 3.69
CA PRO A 162 -11.27 -29.54 4.63
C PRO A 162 -10.55 -29.90 5.94
N GLN A 163 -10.21 -31.16 6.17
CA GLN A 163 -9.59 -31.64 7.41
C GLN A 163 -8.05 -31.52 7.39
N GLN A 164 -7.54 -30.31 7.18
CA GLN A 164 -6.10 -30.02 7.20
C GLN A 164 -5.65 -29.58 8.61
N PRO A 165 -4.79 -30.35 9.31
CA PRO A 165 -4.32 -29.96 10.65
C PRO A 165 -3.49 -28.66 10.61
N LEU A 166 -3.72 -27.78 11.59
CA LEU A 166 -2.97 -26.55 11.73
C LEU A 166 -1.61 -26.81 12.38
N GLN A 167 -0.55 -26.60 11.61
CA GLN A 167 0.81 -26.67 12.14
C GLN A 167 1.14 -25.39 12.94
N PRO A 168 1.84 -25.49 14.09
CA PRO A 168 2.20 -24.32 14.91
C PRO A 168 2.98 -23.25 14.13
N SER A 169 3.82 -23.68 13.18
CA SER A 169 4.55 -22.78 12.28
C SER A 169 3.61 -21.89 11.45
N LEU A 170 2.52 -22.47 10.96
CA LEU A 170 1.55 -21.77 10.11
C LEU A 170 0.67 -20.86 10.96
N PHE A 171 0.30 -21.29 12.17
CA PHE A 171 -0.39 -20.46 13.15
C PHE A 171 0.35 -19.14 13.37
N TRP A 172 1.64 -19.19 13.73
CA TRP A 172 2.43 -17.99 13.99
C TRP A 172 2.62 -17.15 12.73
N TYR A 173 2.75 -17.77 11.55
CA TYR A 173 2.85 -17.03 10.30
C TYR A 173 1.57 -16.23 10.00
N TYR A 174 0.41 -16.85 10.09
CA TYR A 174 -0.89 -16.17 9.94
C TYR A 174 -1.09 -15.06 10.97
N LEU A 175 -0.76 -15.34 12.23
CA LEU A 175 -0.92 -14.38 13.30
C LEU A 175 -0.03 -13.15 13.07
N LEU A 176 1.25 -13.34 12.72
CA LEU A 176 2.18 -12.25 12.46
C LEU A 176 1.78 -11.45 11.22
N GLU A 177 1.37 -12.11 10.14
CA GLU A 177 0.97 -11.45 8.90
C GLU A 177 -0.30 -10.62 9.11
N LEU A 178 -1.33 -11.19 9.73
CA LEU A 178 -2.56 -10.46 10.04
C LEU A 178 -2.30 -9.28 11.00
N SER A 179 -1.45 -9.48 12.01
CA SER A 179 -1.04 -8.40 12.92
C SER A 179 -0.31 -7.28 12.20
N PHE A 180 0.53 -7.61 11.22
CA PHE A 180 1.23 -6.64 10.40
C PHE A 180 0.22 -5.80 9.58
N TYR A 181 -0.74 -6.43 8.90
CA TYR A 181 -1.79 -5.69 8.16
C TYR A 181 -2.67 -4.82 9.08
N TRP A 182 -3.04 -5.31 10.27
CA TRP A 182 -3.75 -4.49 11.26
C TRP A 182 -2.92 -3.29 11.69
N SER A 183 -1.61 -3.47 11.89
CA SER A 183 -0.71 -2.36 12.26
C SER A 183 -0.69 -1.27 11.17
N LEU A 184 -0.70 -1.67 9.89
CA LEU A 184 -0.78 -0.74 8.76
C LEU A 184 -2.11 0.02 8.77
N VAL A 185 -3.23 -0.67 8.98
CA VAL A 185 -4.56 -0.06 9.08
C VAL A 185 -4.64 0.94 10.24
N PHE A 186 -4.12 0.60 11.43
CA PHE A 186 -4.10 1.52 12.57
C PHE A 186 -3.26 2.77 12.32
N THR A 187 -2.18 2.64 11.55
CA THR A 187 -1.33 3.80 11.18
C THR A 187 -1.87 4.61 10.01
N LEU A 188 -2.80 4.05 9.22
CA LEU A 188 -3.33 4.65 7.99
C LEU A 188 -3.88 6.07 8.16
N PRO A 189 -4.65 6.43 9.22
CA PRO A 189 -5.17 7.79 9.40
C PRO A 189 -4.07 8.84 9.59
N PHE A 190 -2.92 8.41 10.11
CA PHE A 190 -1.78 9.28 10.39
C PHE A 190 -0.83 9.37 9.19
N ASP A 191 -1.01 8.54 8.18
CA ASP A 191 -0.16 8.51 7.00
C ASP A 191 -0.55 9.56 5.97
N VAL A 192 0.46 10.04 5.23
CA VAL A 192 0.22 11.07 4.21
C VAL A 192 -0.45 10.45 3.02
N LYS A 193 -1.67 10.92 2.76
CA LYS A 193 -2.51 10.47 1.65
C LYS A 193 -1.76 10.56 0.33
N ARG A 194 -1.66 9.42 -0.34
CA ARG A 194 -1.02 9.26 -1.66
C ARG A 194 -2.09 9.31 -2.75
N LYS A 195 -1.67 9.35 -4.01
CA LYS A 195 -2.61 9.31 -5.14
C LYS A 195 -3.38 7.99 -5.21
N ASP A 196 -2.74 6.91 -4.79
CA ASP A 196 -3.21 5.52 -4.71
C ASP A 196 -3.83 5.16 -3.35
N PHE A 197 -4.25 6.15 -2.56
CA PHE A 197 -4.72 5.92 -1.19
C PHE A 197 -6.00 5.07 -1.11
N LYS A 198 -6.93 5.24 -2.07
CA LYS A 198 -8.19 4.49 -2.08
C LYS A 198 -7.95 3.03 -2.44
N GLU A 199 -7.11 2.81 -3.44
CA GLU A 199 -6.67 1.51 -3.93
C GLU A 199 -5.93 0.76 -2.81
N GLN A 200 -5.09 1.47 -2.05
CA GLN A 200 -4.43 0.91 -0.88
C GLN A 200 -5.43 0.49 0.21
N ILE A 201 -6.52 1.25 0.46
CA ILE A 201 -7.56 0.84 1.42
C ILE A 201 -8.27 -0.43 0.96
N VAL A 202 -8.68 -0.48 -0.32
CA VAL A 202 -9.37 -1.65 -0.88
C VAL A 202 -8.47 -2.88 -0.79
N HIS A 203 -7.17 -2.72 -1.07
CA HIS A 203 -6.19 -3.79 -0.88
C HIS A 203 -6.11 -4.28 0.56
N HIS A 204 -5.91 -3.39 1.54
CA HIS A 204 -5.81 -3.82 2.94
C HIS A 204 -7.09 -4.51 3.43
N ALA A 205 -8.25 -4.02 3.00
CA ALA A 205 -9.51 -4.69 3.29
C ALA A 205 -9.52 -6.09 2.67
N ALA A 206 -9.20 -6.22 1.37
CA ALA A 206 -9.15 -7.50 0.67
C ALA A 206 -8.15 -8.48 1.29
N THR A 207 -6.94 -8.04 1.65
CA THR A 207 -5.92 -8.92 2.25
C THR A 207 -6.30 -9.35 3.66
N ILE A 208 -6.85 -8.46 4.50
CA ILE A 208 -7.34 -8.82 5.83
C ILE A 208 -8.48 -9.82 5.73
N PHE A 209 -9.44 -9.62 4.81
CA PHE A 209 -10.51 -10.58 4.58
C PHE A 209 -9.99 -11.92 4.05
N LEU A 210 -9.04 -11.92 3.10
CA LEU A 210 -8.43 -13.15 2.57
C LEU A 210 -7.69 -13.94 3.65
N ILE A 211 -6.83 -13.30 4.45
CA ILE A 211 -6.10 -13.95 5.55
C ILE A 211 -7.08 -14.48 6.60
N SER A 212 -8.05 -13.66 7.02
CA SER A 212 -9.01 -14.07 8.04
C SER A 212 -9.91 -15.20 7.57
N PHE A 213 -10.43 -15.11 6.34
CA PHE A 213 -11.33 -16.11 5.79
C PHE A 213 -10.58 -17.41 5.47
N SER A 214 -9.34 -17.34 4.96
CA SER A 214 -8.55 -18.55 4.70
C SER A 214 -8.21 -19.30 5.97
N TYR A 215 -8.01 -18.59 7.07
CA TYR A 215 -7.85 -19.21 8.37
C TYR A 215 -9.15 -19.86 8.85
N CYS A 216 -10.28 -19.14 8.84
CA CYS A 216 -11.56 -19.65 9.34
C CYS A 216 -12.13 -20.82 8.51
N ALA A 217 -11.95 -20.81 7.19
CA ALA A 217 -12.42 -21.87 6.29
C ALA A 217 -11.38 -23.00 6.09
N ASN A 218 -10.28 -22.97 6.85
CA ASN A 218 -9.17 -23.91 6.73
C ASN A 218 -8.53 -24.01 5.32
N TYR A 219 -8.51 -22.90 4.57
CA TYR A 219 -7.72 -22.76 3.34
C TYR A 219 -6.27 -22.38 3.63
N ILE A 220 -5.69 -22.98 4.68
CA ILE A 220 -4.41 -22.57 5.24
C ILE A 220 -3.30 -22.65 4.19
N ARG A 221 -3.22 -23.75 3.43
CA ARG A 221 -2.19 -23.96 2.39
C ARG A 221 -2.25 -22.91 1.28
N ILE A 222 -3.44 -22.62 0.75
CA ILE A 222 -3.64 -21.57 -0.26
C ILE A 222 -3.30 -20.19 0.31
N GLY A 223 -3.79 -19.86 1.50
CA GLY A 223 -3.49 -18.55 2.10
C GLY A 223 -2.00 -18.37 2.38
N THR A 224 -1.26 -19.44 2.76
CA THR A 224 0.21 -19.35 2.86
C THR A 224 0.89 -19.04 1.54
N LEU A 225 0.41 -19.66 0.45
CA LEU A 225 0.95 -19.44 -0.89
C LEU A 225 0.72 -17.99 -1.33
N VAL A 226 -0.47 -17.45 -1.07
CA VAL A 226 -0.77 -16.03 -1.27
C VAL A 226 0.23 -15.18 -0.49
N MET A 227 0.36 -15.36 0.83
CA MET A 227 1.25 -14.54 1.66
C MET A 227 2.72 -14.62 1.21
N VAL A 228 3.24 -15.80 0.89
CA VAL A 228 4.64 -15.99 0.43
C VAL A 228 4.92 -15.32 -0.91
N ILE A 229 4.01 -15.50 -1.87
CA ILE A 229 4.09 -14.79 -3.16
C ILE A 229 4.12 -13.29 -2.88
N HIS A 230 3.36 -12.84 -1.87
CA HIS A 230 3.25 -11.43 -1.54
C HIS A 230 4.49 -10.80 -0.91
N ASP A 231 5.05 -11.47 0.09
CA ASP A 231 6.26 -11.05 0.80
C ASP A 231 7.52 -10.98 -0.10
N ALA A 232 7.55 -11.70 -1.23
CA ALA A 232 8.73 -11.83 -2.08
C ALA A 232 9.23 -10.50 -2.68
N SER A 233 8.31 -9.63 -3.15
CA SER A 233 8.68 -8.31 -3.70
C SER A 233 9.08 -7.32 -2.60
N ASP A 234 8.45 -7.44 -1.45
CA ASP A 234 8.54 -6.45 -0.38
C ASP A 234 9.93 -6.48 0.28
N CYS A 235 10.61 -7.63 0.23
CA CYS A 235 12.03 -7.78 0.56
C CYS A 235 12.96 -6.76 -0.14
N PHE A 236 12.62 -6.27 -1.34
CA PHE A 236 13.45 -5.36 -2.13
C PHE A 236 12.99 -3.90 -2.10
N LEU A 237 11.71 -3.67 -1.82
CA LEU A 237 11.10 -2.34 -1.79
C LEU A 237 11.69 -1.48 -0.66
N GLU A 238 11.85 -2.07 0.52
CA GLU A 238 12.37 -1.36 1.70
C GLU A 238 13.83 -0.93 1.58
N PRO A 239 14.78 -1.82 1.20
CA PRO A 239 16.15 -1.40 0.96
C PRO A 239 16.25 -0.28 -0.10
N THR A 240 15.44 -0.32 -1.16
CA THR A 240 15.42 0.70 -2.21
C THR A 240 15.17 2.09 -1.64
N LYS A 241 14.18 2.22 -0.76
CA LYS A 241 13.88 3.49 -0.07
C LYS A 241 15.09 3.97 0.73
N ILE A 242 15.71 3.07 1.50
CA ILE A 242 16.87 3.37 2.35
C ILE A 242 18.06 3.88 1.52
N PHE A 243 18.40 3.21 0.42
CA PHE A 243 19.53 3.62 -0.43
C PHE A 243 19.26 4.90 -1.22
N ASN A 244 18.01 5.15 -1.61
CA ASN A 244 17.60 6.45 -2.18
C ASN A 244 17.91 7.59 -1.20
N TYR A 245 17.62 7.38 0.09
CA TYR A 245 17.89 8.36 1.14
C TYR A 245 19.38 8.57 1.41
N MET A 246 20.18 7.51 1.34
CA MET A 246 21.64 7.59 1.41
C MET A 246 22.28 8.23 0.15
N LYS A 247 21.47 8.63 -0.84
CA LYS A 247 21.90 9.18 -2.14
C LYS A 247 22.78 8.22 -2.94
N TRP A 248 22.70 6.93 -2.65
CA TRP A 248 23.39 5.88 -3.40
C TRP A 248 22.55 5.49 -4.62
N LYS A 249 22.54 6.38 -5.62
CA LYS A 249 21.67 6.27 -6.80
C LYS A 249 21.84 4.94 -7.54
N LYS A 250 23.07 4.50 -7.79
CA LYS A 250 23.33 3.24 -8.51
C LYS A 250 22.68 2.03 -7.80
N THR A 251 22.85 1.93 -6.49
CA THR A 251 22.26 0.85 -5.68
C THR A 251 20.74 0.95 -5.63
N CYS A 252 20.20 2.17 -5.45
CA CYS A 252 18.76 2.42 -5.48
C CYS A 252 18.13 2.00 -6.82
N ASP A 253 18.74 2.39 -7.94
CA ASP A 253 18.24 2.10 -9.28
C ASP A 253 18.29 0.59 -9.56
N SER A 254 19.38 -0.09 -9.16
CA SER A 254 19.47 -1.55 -9.25
C SER A 254 18.41 -2.26 -8.42
N LEU A 255 18.19 -1.84 -7.17
CA LEU A 255 17.16 -2.45 -6.31
C LEU A 255 15.75 -2.17 -6.81
N PHE A 256 15.49 -0.98 -7.38
CA PHE A 256 14.21 -0.67 -8.01
C PHE A 256 13.93 -1.58 -9.20
N MET A 257 14.94 -1.87 -10.03
CA MET A 257 14.79 -2.80 -11.16
C MET A 257 14.54 -4.24 -10.69
N ILE A 258 15.25 -4.70 -9.66
CA ILE A 258 15.04 -6.02 -9.05
C ILE A 258 13.63 -6.11 -8.46
N PHE A 259 13.23 -5.12 -7.66
CA PHE A 259 11.87 -5.01 -7.11
C PHE A 259 10.82 -5.09 -8.22
N SER A 260 10.99 -4.30 -9.29
CA SER A 260 10.03 -4.26 -10.40
C SER A 260 9.91 -5.62 -11.10
N ALA A 261 11.03 -6.29 -11.37
CA ALA A 261 11.03 -7.62 -11.97
C ALA A 261 10.35 -8.66 -11.07
N VAL A 262 10.72 -8.70 -9.78
CA VAL A 262 10.15 -9.64 -8.81
C VAL A 262 8.65 -9.38 -8.62
N PHE A 263 8.23 -8.12 -8.52
CA PHE A 263 6.81 -7.75 -8.41
C PHE A 263 6.02 -8.22 -9.63
N LEU A 264 6.48 -7.91 -10.85
CA LEU A 264 5.76 -8.27 -12.08
C LEU A 264 5.66 -9.79 -12.25
N ILE A 265 6.75 -10.53 -12.03
CA ILE A 265 6.77 -11.99 -12.18
C ILE A 265 5.87 -12.65 -11.11
N SER A 266 6.06 -12.26 -9.84
CA SER A 266 5.29 -12.86 -8.74
C SER A 266 3.79 -12.59 -8.86
N ARG A 267 3.38 -11.40 -9.31
CA ARG A 267 1.98 -10.97 -9.34
C ARG A 267 1.24 -11.23 -10.65
N LEU A 268 1.92 -11.16 -11.79
CA LEU A 268 1.26 -11.36 -13.10
C LEU A 268 1.46 -12.75 -13.67
N VAL A 269 2.43 -13.51 -13.19
CA VAL A 269 2.71 -14.88 -13.68
C VAL A 269 2.47 -15.90 -12.59
N ILE A 270 3.21 -15.82 -11.48
CA ILE A 270 3.14 -16.85 -10.43
C ILE A 270 1.76 -16.83 -9.76
N PHE A 271 1.28 -15.68 -9.28
CA PHE A 271 -0.02 -15.61 -8.61
C PHE A 271 -1.20 -16.18 -9.43
N PRO A 272 -1.44 -15.77 -10.69
CA PRO A 272 -2.57 -16.32 -11.45
C PRO A 272 -2.39 -17.81 -11.79
N TYR A 273 -1.17 -18.26 -12.08
CA TYR A 273 -0.91 -19.66 -12.44
C TYR A 273 -0.96 -20.60 -11.22
N THR A 274 -0.45 -20.15 -10.08
CA THR A 274 -0.26 -20.98 -8.89
C THR A 274 -1.42 -20.86 -7.91
N VAL A 275 -2.02 -19.67 -7.74
CA VAL A 275 -3.14 -19.45 -6.82
C VAL A 275 -4.47 -19.47 -7.57
N LEU A 276 -4.71 -18.56 -8.52
CA LEU A 276 -6.04 -18.43 -9.14
C LEU A 276 -6.45 -19.69 -9.91
N TYR A 277 -5.55 -20.24 -10.73
CA TYR A 277 -5.84 -21.48 -11.46
C TYR A 277 -6.12 -22.63 -10.47
N ASN A 278 -5.39 -22.67 -9.37
CA ASN A 278 -5.54 -23.72 -8.37
C ASN A 278 -6.86 -23.61 -7.58
N THR A 279 -7.25 -22.40 -7.18
CA THR A 279 -8.51 -22.16 -6.46
C THR A 279 -9.73 -22.20 -7.35
N TYR A 280 -9.59 -21.99 -8.66
CA TYR A 280 -10.70 -21.99 -9.61
C TYR A 280 -10.91 -23.36 -10.27
N TYR A 281 -9.82 -24.06 -10.62
CA TYR A 281 -9.88 -25.32 -11.37
C TYR A 281 -9.67 -26.55 -10.48
N TYR A 282 -8.55 -26.66 -9.76
CA TYR A 282 -8.24 -27.87 -8.97
C TYR A 282 -9.19 -28.08 -7.79
N SER A 283 -9.68 -27.02 -7.17
CA SER A 283 -10.70 -27.11 -6.12
C SER A 283 -11.99 -27.79 -6.62
N MET A 284 -12.40 -27.54 -7.86
CA MET A 284 -13.59 -28.11 -8.49
C MET A 284 -13.44 -29.60 -8.84
N GLU A 285 -12.21 -30.12 -8.90
CA GLU A 285 -11.97 -31.57 -9.00
C GLU A 285 -12.27 -32.29 -7.67
N ILE A 286 -12.32 -31.56 -6.55
CA ILE A 286 -12.34 -32.14 -5.19
C ILE A 286 -13.68 -31.91 -4.50
N PHE A 287 -14.27 -30.71 -4.63
CA PHE A 287 -15.55 -30.38 -4.02
C PHE A 287 -16.45 -29.57 -4.94
N GLN A 288 -17.75 -29.69 -4.73
CA GLN A 288 -18.74 -28.87 -5.44
C GLN A 288 -18.69 -27.42 -4.96
N PRO A 289 -18.94 -26.43 -5.83
CA PRO A 289 -18.90 -25.03 -5.45
C PRO A 289 -19.97 -24.69 -4.41
N PHE A 290 -19.57 -23.92 -3.41
CA PHE A 290 -20.43 -23.39 -2.34
C PHE A 290 -20.13 -21.91 -2.12
N PHE A 291 -20.84 -21.23 -1.21
CA PHE A 291 -20.69 -19.78 -1.05
C PHE A 291 -19.24 -19.35 -0.74
N GLY A 292 -18.56 -20.03 0.19
CA GLY A 292 -17.16 -19.75 0.52
C GLY A 292 -16.17 -19.89 -0.65
N TYR A 293 -16.43 -20.80 -1.59
CA TYR A 293 -15.65 -20.91 -2.84
C TYR A 293 -15.76 -19.64 -3.70
N TYR A 294 -16.99 -19.14 -3.93
CA TYR A 294 -17.21 -17.92 -4.71
C TYR A 294 -16.67 -16.68 -3.99
N PHE A 295 -16.85 -16.62 -2.68
CA PHE A 295 -16.37 -15.51 -1.86
C PHE A 295 -14.84 -15.39 -1.92
N MET A 296 -14.10 -16.50 -1.77
CA MET A 296 -12.63 -16.49 -1.91
C MET A 296 -12.16 -16.09 -3.29
N ASN A 297 -12.68 -16.75 -4.33
CA ASN A 297 -12.24 -16.46 -5.69
C ASN A 297 -12.57 -15.00 -6.06
N GLY A 298 -13.71 -14.46 -5.60
CA GLY A 298 -14.04 -13.04 -5.75
C GLY A 298 -12.99 -12.11 -5.13
N LEU A 299 -12.58 -12.35 -3.88
CA LEU A 299 -11.54 -11.56 -3.21
C LEU A 299 -10.17 -11.70 -3.90
N LEU A 300 -9.80 -12.90 -4.37
CA LEU A 300 -8.55 -13.14 -5.10
C LEU A 300 -8.54 -12.42 -6.46
N ILE A 301 -9.67 -12.36 -7.16
CA ILE A 301 -9.79 -11.60 -8.41
C ILE A 301 -9.70 -10.10 -8.15
N ILE A 302 -10.35 -9.57 -7.11
CA ILE A 302 -10.18 -8.16 -6.70
C ILE A 302 -8.71 -7.85 -6.44
N LEU A 303 -8.03 -8.74 -5.72
CA LEU A 303 -6.60 -8.61 -5.43
C LEU A 303 -5.77 -8.62 -6.73
N GLN A 304 -6.09 -9.50 -7.68
CA GLN A 304 -5.40 -9.54 -8.98
C GLN A 304 -5.62 -8.28 -9.82
N LEU A 305 -6.81 -7.70 -9.81
CA LEU A 305 -7.07 -6.43 -10.52
C LEU A 305 -6.22 -5.28 -9.96
N LEU A 306 -6.06 -5.23 -8.63
CA LEU A 306 -5.17 -4.27 -7.98
C LEU A 306 -3.70 -4.51 -8.37
N HIS A 307 -3.27 -5.77 -8.49
CA HIS A 307 -1.93 -6.09 -8.98
C HIS A 307 -1.68 -5.62 -10.40
N VAL A 308 -2.65 -5.80 -11.29
CA VAL A 308 -2.56 -5.30 -12.67
C VAL A 308 -2.44 -3.77 -12.66
N PHE A 309 -3.27 -3.09 -11.87
CA PHE A 309 -3.20 -1.64 -11.70
C PHE A 309 -1.81 -1.16 -11.27
N TRP A 310 -1.24 -1.72 -10.21
CA TRP A 310 0.11 -1.34 -9.76
C TRP A 310 1.20 -1.75 -10.73
N SER A 311 1.04 -2.88 -11.42
CA SER A 311 1.98 -3.31 -12.46
C SER A 311 2.06 -2.30 -13.60
N CYS A 312 0.92 -1.72 -14.02
CA CYS A 312 0.90 -0.64 -15.00
C CYS A 312 1.67 0.59 -14.52
N LEU A 313 1.55 0.96 -13.24
CA LEU A 313 2.29 2.08 -12.66
C LEU A 313 3.81 1.81 -12.62
N ILE A 314 4.20 0.59 -12.24
CA ILE A 314 5.62 0.18 -12.20
C ILE A 314 6.21 0.18 -13.60
N ILE A 315 5.52 -0.40 -14.59
CA ILE A 315 5.97 -0.42 -15.99
C ILE A 315 6.12 1.02 -16.51
N HIS A 316 5.17 1.90 -16.21
CA HIS A 316 5.26 3.31 -16.58
C HIS A 316 6.49 3.99 -15.98
N MET A 317 6.81 3.70 -14.70
CA MET A 317 8.01 4.21 -14.04
C MET A 317 9.30 3.67 -14.66
N VAL A 318 9.35 2.37 -14.99
CA VAL A 318 10.50 1.72 -15.64
C VAL A 318 10.72 2.28 -17.06
N TYR A 319 9.66 2.43 -17.85
CA TYR A 319 9.75 3.00 -19.20
C TYR A 319 10.33 4.42 -19.17
N LYS A 320 9.84 5.26 -18.25
CA LYS A 320 10.37 6.61 -18.05
C LYS A 320 11.84 6.59 -17.62
N PHE A 321 12.22 5.63 -16.76
CA PHE A 321 13.60 5.48 -16.31
C PHE A 321 14.55 5.13 -17.46
N ILE A 322 14.17 4.18 -18.32
CA ILE A 322 14.99 3.75 -19.47
C ILE A 322 15.19 4.90 -20.47
N LEU A 323 14.15 5.69 -20.74
CA LEU A 323 14.23 6.78 -21.71
C LEU A 323 14.94 8.03 -21.21
N GLN A 324 14.84 8.35 -19.92
CA GLN A 324 15.35 9.62 -19.36
C GLN A 324 16.66 9.46 -18.56
N GLY A 325 17.17 8.24 -18.40
CA GLY A 325 18.48 7.94 -17.81
C GLY A 325 18.66 8.36 -16.34
N THR A 326 17.61 8.87 -15.69
CA THR A 326 17.66 9.32 -14.29
C THR A 326 16.34 9.00 -13.61
N VAL A 327 16.39 8.22 -12.52
CA VAL A 327 15.23 8.08 -11.64
C VAL A 327 15.04 9.41 -10.90
N TRP A 328 14.11 10.24 -11.36
CA TRP A 328 13.35 10.99 -10.37
C TRP A 328 12.50 9.93 -9.67
N ILE A 329 12.89 9.47 -8.47
CA ILE A 329 11.98 8.68 -7.61
C ILE A 329 10.88 9.68 -7.22
N GLY A 330 9.97 9.88 -8.16
CA GLY A 330 8.76 10.64 -8.04
C GLY A 330 7.67 9.75 -7.50
N PHE A 331 7.96 8.98 -6.44
CA PHE A 331 6.88 8.54 -5.56
C PHE A 331 6.17 9.75 -4.93
N TYR A 332 6.73 10.96 -5.02
CA TYR A 332 6.06 12.22 -4.68
C TYR A 332 6.67 13.43 -5.40
N SER A 333 6.05 13.87 -6.49
CA SER A 333 5.94 15.29 -6.84
C SER A 333 4.56 15.53 -7.44
N PRO A 334 3.65 16.26 -6.77
CA PRO A 334 2.51 16.81 -7.46
C PRO A 334 2.99 18.02 -8.27
N VAL A 335 2.30 18.24 -9.39
CA VAL A 335 2.31 19.44 -10.23
C VAL A 335 3.36 19.46 -11.35
N HIS A 336 3.09 18.68 -12.41
CA HIS A 336 3.00 19.31 -13.74
C HIS A 336 1.62 19.95 -13.82
N TYR A 337 1.55 21.28 -13.65
CA TYR A 337 0.52 22.11 -14.24
C TYR A 337 1.21 23.40 -14.69
N MET A 338 1.09 23.62 -16.00
CA MET A 338 1.38 24.81 -16.81
C MET A 338 2.17 25.96 -16.15
N GLY A 339 3.42 26.11 -16.56
CA GLY A 339 4.07 27.40 -16.72
C GLY A 339 4.60 27.47 -18.14
N ARG A 340 4.13 28.43 -18.93
CA ARG A 340 4.74 28.78 -20.23
C ARG A 340 6.23 29.03 -19.99
N GLU A 341 7.08 28.12 -20.42
CA GLU A 341 8.46 28.47 -20.72
C GLU A 341 8.41 29.28 -22.02
N GLY A 342 8.66 30.59 -21.91
CA GLY A 342 8.99 31.40 -23.08
C GLY A 342 10.23 30.83 -23.76
N PRO A 343 10.37 30.98 -25.09
CA PRO A 343 11.45 30.31 -25.81
C PRO A 343 12.81 30.85 -25.36
N PRO A 344 13.87 30.02 -25.39
CA PRO A 344 15.21 30.46 -25.02
C PRO A 344 15.71 31.52 -26.01
N ARG A 345 16.34 32.58 -25.50
CA ARG A 345 17.03 33.58 -26.33
C ARG A 345 18.18 32.91 -27.07
N PRO A 346 18.30 33.04 -28.41
CA PRO A 346 19.52 32.62 -29.10
C PRO A 346 20.63 33.65 -28.87
N LEU A 347 21.81 33.19 -28.52
CA LEU A 347 23.05 33.93 -28.77
C LEU A 347 23.15 34.19 -30.28
N GLY A 348 23.52 35.42 -30.63
CA GLY A 348 23.48 35.92 -32.00
C GLY A 348 24.29 35.10 -33.01
N ARG A 349 23.69 34.90 -34.18
CA ARG A 349 24.30 34.96 -35.51
C ARG A 349 23.20 35.27 -36.53
N THR A 350 23.32 36.45 -37.14
CA THR A 350 22.85 36.88 -38.47
C THR A 350 21.92 35.93 -39.26
N GLY A 351 20.71 36.41 -39.61
CA GLY A 351 19.93 35.81 -40.70
C GLY A 351 18.42 36.09 -40.68
N VAL A 352 18.02 37.22 -41.30
CA VAL A 352 16.77 37.49 -42.05
C VAL A 352 15.39 37.28 -41.39
N HIS A 353 14.66 38.40 -41.31
CA HIS A 353 13.25 38.60 -40.98
C HIS A 353 12.24 37.83 -41.86
N LEU A 354 11.09 37.49 -41.26
CA LEU A 354 9.70 37.65 -41.76
C LEU A 354 8.74 37.19 -40.63
N GLY A 355 8.10 38.09 -39.87
CA GLY A 355 6.70 38.53 -40.04
C GLY A 355 5.72 37.43 -39.61
N TRP A 356 4.92 37.51 -38.54
CA TRP A 356 3.85 38.49 -38.26
C TRP A 356 3.36 38.41 -36.78
N ILE A 357 2.83 39.53 -36.28
CA ILE A 357 2.29 39.76 -34.92
C ILE A 357 0.73 39.72 -34.94
N PRO A 358 -0.01 40.03 -33.86
CA PRO A 358 -0.85 39.15 -33.03
C PRO A 358 -2.37 39.41 -33.23
N SER A 359 -3.24 38.80 -32.41
CA SER A 359 -4.31 39.51 -31.69
C SER A 359 -5.12 38.56 -30.79
N CYS A 360 -5.32 38.98 -29.55
CA CYS A 360 -6.41 38.58 -28.67
C CYS A 360 -7.44 39.74 -28.74
N PRO A 361 -8.75 39.48 -28.61
CA PRO A 361 -9.43 40.11 -27.48
C PRO A 361 -10.55 39.29 -26.83
N SER A 362 -10.84 39.73 -25.61
CA SER A 362 -11.89 39.45 -24.64
C SER A 362 -13.33 39.75 -25.07
N GLU A 363 -14.30 38.99 -24.54
CA GLU A 363 -15.72 39.35 -24.27
C GLU A 363 -16.20 38.36 -23.18
N ILE A 364 -16.57 38.72 -21.95
CA ILE A 364 -17.63 39.60 -21.40
C ILE A 364 -19.03 39.20 -21.86
N ILE A 365 -19.76 38.48 -20.99
CA ILE A 365 -21.24 38.50 -20.97
C ILE A 365 -21.67 38.82 -19.54
N HIS A 366 -22.19 40.04 -19.37
CA HIS A 366 -23.01 40.45 -18.24
C HIS A 366 -24.48 40.39 -18.66
N VAL A 367 -25.29 39.85 -17.76
CA VAL A 367 -26.75 39.76 -17.80
C VAL A 367 -27.38 41.14 -17.59
N HIS A 368 -28.37 41.50 -18.40
CA HIS A 368 -29.43 42.44 -18.04
C HIS A 368 -30.75 42.10 -18.75
N SER A 369 -31.84 42.41 -18.02
CA SER A 369 -33.28 42.30 -18.27
C SER A 369 -33.88 40.89 -18.27
#